data_AF-A0A8S4MP61-F1
#
_entry.id   AF-A0A8S4MP61-F1
#
_cell.length_a   1.000
_cell.length_b   1.000
_cell.length_c   1.000
_cell.angle_alpha   90.00
_cell.angle_beta   90.00
_cell.angle_gamma   90.00
#
_symmetry.space_group_name_H-M   'P 1'
#
loop_
_entity.id
_entity.type
_entity.pdbx_description
1 polymer ?
#
loop_
_entity_poly.entity_id
_entity_poly.type
_entity_poly.pdbx_seq_one_letter_code
_entity_poly.pdbx_strand_id
1 'polypeptide(L)'
;MTKYDEDEGVSMPWILDQFHRTFAGERDFGNRLLDVGSGPTVYQLISASRVCSEIVCSDIHQGALAEIKRWKNGGENVFDWSTAVKYVSELEGTG
;
A
#
# COMPACT_ATOMS: atom_id res chain seq x y z
N MET A 1 -11.83 -22.02 0.24
CA MET A 1 -10.43 -21.62 0.04
C MET A 1 -9.94 -22.29 -1.21
N THR A 2 -9.75 -21.52 -2.26
CA THR A 2 -9.09 -21.97 -3.49
C THR A 2 -7.58 -21.97 -3.28
N LYS A 3 -6.84 -22.72 -4.12
CA LYS A 3 -5.36 -22.65 -4.16
C LYS A 3 -4.85 -21.22 -4.41
N TYR A 4 -5.63 -20.38 -5.11
CA TYR A 4 -5.31 -18.98 -5.32
C TYR A 4 -5.43 -18.15 -4.04
N ASP A 5 -6.42 -18.44 -3.18
CA ASP A 5 -6.59 -17.77 -1.89
C ASP A 5 -5.42 -18.10 -0.92
N GLU A 6 -4.85 -19.31 -1.02
CA GLU A 6 -3.69 -19.73 -0.23
C GLU A 6 -2.38 -19.10 -0.72
N ASP A 7 -2.16 -19.03 -2.04
CA ASP A 7 -0.98 -18.38 -2.63
C ASP A 7 -1.01 -16.85 -2.43
N GLU A 8 -2.19 -16.21 -2.50
CA GLU A 8 -2.36 -14.78 -2.18
C GLU A 8 -2.01 -14.49 -0.70
N GLY A 9 -2.41 -15.37 0.22
CA GLY A 9 -2.12 -15.26 1.65
C GLY A 9 -0.63 -15.29 1.99
N VAL A 10 0.20 -15.99 1.18
CA VAL A 10 1.66 -16.01 1.32
C VAL A 10 2.32 -14.84 0.56
N SER A 11 1.72 -14.39 -0.54
CA SER A 11 2.27 -13.32 -1.38
C SER A 11 2.28 -11.96 -0.67
N MET A 12 1.22 -11.60 0.07
CA MET A 12 1.08 -10.27 0.64
C MET A 12 2.15 -9.93 1.69
N PRO A 13 2.44 -10.79 2.69
CA PRO A 13 3.55 -10.55 3.62
C PRO A 13 4.89 -10.35 2.90
N TRP A 14 5.20 -11.19 1.91
CA TRP A 14 6.45 -11.08 1.15
C TRP A 14 6.53 -9.76 0.35
N ILE A 15 5.42 -9.33 -0.27
CA ILE A 15 5.33 -8.06 -1.00
C ILE A 15 5.55 -6.87 -0.05
N LEU A 16 4.90 -6.87 1.12
CA LEU A 16 5.05 -5.83 2.13
C LEU A 16 6.49 -5.77 2.66
N ASP A 17 7.13 -6.93 2.86
CA ASP A 17 8.56 -7.03 3.19
C ASP A 17 9.45 -6.35 2.14
N GLN A 18 9.17 -6.56 0.84
CA GLN A 18 9.96 -5.94 -0.23
C GLN A 18 9.81 -4.42 -0.24
N PHE A 19 8.58 -3.91 -0.06
CA PHE A 19 8.35 -2.47 0.02
C PHE A 19 9.04 -1.87 1.25
N HIS A 20 8.87 -2.48 2.42
CA HIS A 20 9.53 -2.02 3.64
C HIS A 20 11.05 -1.97 3.47
N ARG A 21 11.69 -3.05 3.00
CA ARG A 21 13.15 -3.08 2.76
C ARG A 21 13.61 -2.00 1.80
N THR A 22 12.81 -1.68 0.79
CA THR A 22 13.14 -0.64 -0.18
C THR A 22 13.12 0.74 0.48
N PHE A 23 12.06 1.07 1.21
CA PHE A 23 11.85 2.40 1.79
C PHE A 23 12.53 2.62 3.16
N ALA A 24 12.94 1.56 3.86
CA ALA A 24 13.67 1.65 5.12
C ALA A 24 15.18 1.90 4.95
N GLY A 25 15.72 1.80 3.73
CA GLY A 25 17.14 2.05 3.47
C GLY A 25 17.51 3.53 3.55
N GLU A 26 18.82 3.81 3.59
CA GLU A 26 19.38 5.18 3.66
C GLU A 26 19.25 5.98 2.33
N ARG A 27 18.33 5.58 1.46
CA ARG A 27 18.13 6.23 0.15
C ARG A 27 17.26 7.46 0.31
N ASP A 28 17.63 8.53 -0.36
CA ASP A 28 16.78 9.70 -0.52
C ASP A 28 15.77 9.47 -1.66
N PHE A 29 14.50 9.31 -1.30
CA PHE A 29 13.38 9.18 -2.25
C PHE A 29 12.76 10.54 -2.62
N GLY A 30 13.23 11.62 -1.99
CA GLY A 30 12.61 12.94 -2.08
C GLY A 30 11.21 12.97 -1.47
N ASN A 31 10.50 14.07 -1.72
CA ASN A 31 9.22 14.34 -1.06
C ASN A 31 7.99 13.86 -1.85
N ARG A 32 8.15 13.53 -3.14
CA ARG A 32 7.04 13.29 -4.07
C ARG A 32 7.21 11.95 -4.78
N LEU A 33 6.21 11.08 -4.68
CA LEU A 33 6.16 9.79 -5.36
C LEU A 33 4.94 9.71 -6.28
N LEU A 34 5.15 9.28 -7.53
CA LEU A 34 4.10 8.93 -8.47
C LEU A 34 3.97 7.40 -8.50
N ASP A 35 2.83 6.89 -8.07
CA ASP A 35 2.47 5.48 -8.19
C ASP A 35 1.75 5.26 -9.53
N VAL A 36 2.30 4.41 -10.39
CA VAL A 36 1.81 4.19 -11.76
C VAL A 36 1.13 2.83 -11.85
N GLY A 37 -0.15 2.84 -12.18
CA GLY A 37 -0.97 1.64 -12.16
C GLY A 37 -1.33 1.23 -10.74
N SER A 38 -1.77 2.20 -9.93
CA SER A 38 -2.10 2.00 -8.51
C SER A 38 -3.17 0.92 -8.28
N GLY A 39 -4.01 0.65 -9.28
CA GLY A 39 -5.21 -0.15 -9.09
C GLY A 39 -6.11 0.45 -8.00
N PRO A 40 -7.03 -0.33 -7.44
CA PRO A 40 -7.83 0.07 -6.29
C PRO A 40 -7.11 -0.20 -4.95
N THR A 41 -5.77 -0.10 -4.89
CA THR A 41 -4.98 -0.57 -3.73
C THR A 41 -4.09 0.51 -3.14
N VAL A 42 -3.75 0.36 -1.86
CA VAL A 42 -2.84 1.28 -1.14
C VAL A 42 -1.70 0.58 -0.39
N TYR A 43 -1.66 -0.76 -0.37
CA TYR A 43 -0.66 -1.52 0.40
C TYR A 43 0.78 -1.20 -0.03
N GLN A 44 0.98 -0.93 -1.32
CA GLN A 44 2.28 -0.59 -1.89
C GLN A 44 2.82 0.77 -1.41
N LEU A 45 1.94 1.60 -0.83
CA LEU A 45 2.25 2.96 -0.41
C LEU A 45 2.55 3.07 1.09
N ILE A 46 2.31 2.01 1.87
CA ILE A 46 2.36 2.07 3.34
C ILE A 46 3.77 2.47 3.82
N SER A 47 4.81 1.71 3.48
CA SER A 47 6.19 2.10 3.86
C SER A 47 6.67 3.35 3.13
N ALA A 48 6.24 3.58 1.89
CA ALA A 48 6.59 4.78 1.13
C ALA A 48 6.11 6.07 1.82
N SER A 49 4.94 6.02 2.47
CA SER A 49 4.32 7.18 3.13
C SER A 49 5.14 7.77 4.28
N ARG A 50 6.10 7.02 4.82
CA ARG A 50 7.01 7.53 5.86
C ARG A 50 8.08 8.48 5.33
N VAL A 51 8.48 8.30 4.08
CA VAL A 51 9.60 9.04 3.47
C VAL A 51 9.11 10.01 2.40
N CYS A 52 7.98 9.73 1.76
CA CYS A 52 7.38 10.57 0.74
C CYS A 52 6.15 11.32 1.29
N SER A 53 6.28 12.64 1.50
CA SER A 53 5.19 13.49 2.00
C SER A 53 4.02 13.69 1.03
N GLU A 54 4.26 13.53 -0.27
CA GLU A 54 3.25 13.64 -1.32
C GLU A 54 3.27 12.37 -2.16
N ILE A 55 2.14 11.65 -2.19
CA ILE A 55 1.96 10.48 -3.04
C ILE A 55 0.83 10.76 -4.03
N VAL A 56 1.13 10.63 -5.31
CA VAL A 56 0.18 10.77 -6.41
C VAL A 56 -0.13 9.38 -6.96
N CYS A 57 -1.36 8.92 -6.78
CA CYS A 57 -1.85 7.68 -7.40
C CYS A 57 -2.29 7.95 -8.84
N SER A 58 -1.93 7.06 -9.76
CA SER A 58 -2.35 7.13 -11.16
C SER A 58 -2.76 5.76 -11.68
N ASP A 59 -3.85 5.74 -12.45
CA ASP A 59 -4.36 4.54 -13.08
C ASP A 59 -5.15 4.91 -14.33
N ILE A 60 -5.17 4.02 -15.32
CA ILE A 60 -5.98 4.18 -16.53
C ILE A 60 -7.47 4.01 -16.24
N HIS A 61 -7.81 3.23 -15.22
CA HIS A 61 -9.18 2.93 -14.83
C HIS A 61 -9.65 3.91 -13.75
N GLN A 62 -10.54 4.82 -14.12
CA GLN A 62 -11.07 5.84 -13.20
C GLN A 62 -11.76 5.25 -11.97
N GLY A 63 -12.40 4.09 -12.11
CA GLY A 63 -13.03 3.39 -10.98
C GLY A 63 -12.03 2.92 -9.93
N ALA A 64 -10.79 2.60 -10.34
CA ALA A 64 -9.75 2.18 -9.41
C ALA A 64 -9.33 3.35 -8.50
N LEU A 65 -9.12 4.53 -9.11
CA LEU A 65 -8.87 5.77 -8.39
C LEU A 65 -10.07 6.21 -7.53
N ALA A 66 -11.31 5.89 -7.96
CA ALA A 66 -12.50 6.17 -7.17
C ALA A 66 -12.52 5.35 -5.86
N GLU A 67 -12.12 4.09 -5.89
CA GLU A 67 -12.00 3.25 -4.68
C GLU A 67 -10.94 3.80 -3.71
N ILE A 68 -9.76 4.18 -4.20
CA ILE A 68 -8.73 4.83 -3.37
C ILE A 68 -9.26 6.12 -2.74
N LYS A 69 -9.98 6.96 -3.50
CA LYS A 69 -10.58 8.20 -2.99
C LYS A 69 -11.64 7.93 -1.94
N ARG A 70 -12.51 6.92 -2.14
CA ARG A 70 -13.51 6.52 -1.14
C ARG A 70 -12.86 6.07 0.15
N TRP A 71 -11.85 5.19 0.06
CA TRP A 71 -11.09 4.74 1.22
C TRP A 71 -10.43 5.91 1.96
N LYS A 72 -9.72 6.79 1.24
CA LYS A 72 -9.06 7.97 1.80
C LYS A 72 -10.02 8.90 2.55
N ASN A 73 -11.26 9.01 2.08
CA ASN A 73 -12.27 9.89 2.66
C ASN A 73 -13.14 9.20 3.74
N GLY A 74 -12.79 7.99 4.17
CA GLY A 74 -13.55 7.25 5.19
C GLY A 74 -14.94 6.82 4.72
N GLY A 75 -15.09 6.49 3.43
CA GLY A 75 -16.36 6.02 2.88
C GLY A 75 -16.84 4.71 3.52
N GLU A 76 -18.16 4.47 3.45
CA GLU A 76 -18.74 3.20 3.89
C GLU A 76 -18.40 2.06 2.92
N ASN A 77 -18.29 0.83 3.43
CA ASN A 77 -18.02 -0.39 2.66
C ASN A 77 -16.75 -0.35 1.79
N VAL A 78 -15.73 0.40 2.22
CA VAL A 78 -14.41 0.41 1.59
C VAL A 78 -13.59 -0.80 2.04
N PHE A 79 -12.61 -1.21 1.23
CA PHE A 79 -11.70 -2.29 1.60
C PHE A 79 -10.91 -1.93 2.87
N ASP A 80 -10.85 -2.87 3.82
CA ASP A 80 -10.11 -2.68 5.06
C ASP A 80 -8.62 -3.04 4.89
N TRP A 81 -7.77 -2.02 4.87
CA TRP A 81 -6.32 -2.15 4.79
C TRP A 81 -5.63 -2.31 6.16
N SER A 82 -6.40 -2.38 7.27
CA SER A 82 -5.87 -2.44 8.64
C SER A 82 -4.86 -3.57 8.86
N THR A 83 -5.11 -4.74 8.25
CA THR A 83 -4.21 -5.91 8.38
C THR A 83 -2.85 -5.63 7.74
N ALA A 84 -2.82 -5.02 6.55
CA ALA A 84 -1.56 -4.65 5.88
C ALA A 84 -0.84 -3.53 6.64
N VAL A 85 -1.57 -2.52 7.12
CA VAL A 85 -1.01 -1.42 7.91
C VAL A 85 -0.40 -1.95 9.21
N LYS A 86 -1.10 -2.84 9.92
CA LYS A 86 -0.61 -3.47 11.14
C LYS A 86 0.67 -4.27 10.88
N TYR A 87 0.68 -5.11 9.85
CA TYR A 87 1.86 -5.89 9.47
C TYR A 87 3.08 -5.01 9.21
N VAL A 88 2.91 -3.95 8.40
CA VAL A 88 4.01 -3.00 8.13
C VAL A 88 4.42 -2.23 9.38
N SER A 89 3.48 -1.87 10.26
CA SER A 89 3.78 -1.19 11.53
C SER A 89 4.61 -2.06 12.46
N GLU A 90 4.37 -3.38 12.49
CA GLU A 90 5.17 -4.35 13.23
C GLU A 90 6.60 -4.46 12.64
N LEU A 91 6.74 -4.52 11.30
CA LEU A 91 8.05 -4.47 10.64
C LEU A 91 8.84 -3.19 10.97
N GLU A 92 8.14 -2.07 11.07
CA GLU A 92 8.70 -0.74 11.30
C GLU A 92 8.92 -0.43 12.80
N GLY A 93 8.57 -1.35 13.70
CA GLY A 93 8.73 -1.18 15.16
C GLY A 93 7.79 -0.15 15.79
N THR A 94 6.62 0.10 15.17
CA THR A 94 5.61 1.08 15.64
C THR A 94 4.23 0.47 15.87
N GLY A 95 4.12 -0.86 15.85
CA GLY A 95 2.88 -1.62 16.07
C GLY A 95 2.49 -1.77 17.53
#